data_AF-A0A846DCB6-F1
#
_entry.id   AF-A0A846DCB6-F1
#
_cell.length_a   1.000
_cell.length_b   1.000
_cell.length_c   1.000
_cell.angle_alpha   90.00
_cell.angle_beta   90.00
_cell.angle_gamma   90.00
#
_symmetry.space_group_name_H-M   'P 1'
#
loop_
_entity.id
_entity.type
_entity.pdbx_description
1 polymer ?
#
loop_
_entity_poly.entity_id
_entity_poly.type
_entity_poly.pdbx_seq_one_letter_code
_entity_poly.pdbx_strand_id
1 'polypeptide(L)'
;MPFFVESRRKSINKLCDRYGEVVILDLTSRGSEPWLRFSPFYPHGGIPVPFSSGHFSMSVEGIWQGLKVFESADIDPTKMMITNMKGIKRTKRKYGKVLGHRAGLGGDKLLSYKEARYAIYLPSYKWVLNNCLQELLTELKQLGESCTVLLLDFETNCDIDNLSKPLAHAGLLKLYLESNLIN
;
A
#
# COMPACT_ATOMS: atom_id res chain seq x y z
N MET A 1 -8.73 -15.98 14.01
CA MET A 1 -8.30 -15.15 12.87
C MET A 1 -9.43 -14.19 12.52
N PRO A 2 -9.41 -12.96 13.03
CA PRO A 2 -10.54 -12.04 12.88
C PRO A 2 -10.47 -11.18 11.61
N PHE A 3 -9.36 -11.16 10.86
CA PHE A 3 -9.20 -10.27 9.70
C PHE A 3 -9.31 -11.01 8.36
N PHE A 4 -10.21 -10.54 7.49
CA PHE A 4 -10.33 -11.02 6.11
C PHE A 4 -10.21 -9.86 5.12
N VAL A 5 -9.53 -10.12 4.00
CA VAL A 5 -9.41 -9.14 2.92
C VAL A 5 -10.48 -9.43 1.87
N GLU A 6 -11.25 -8.41 1.53
CA GLU A 6 -12.31 -8.53 0.53
C GLU A 6 -12.28 -7.39 -0.48
N SER A 7 -12.82 -7.67 -1.67
CA SER A 7 -12.88 -6.66 -2.73
C SER A 7 -13.91 -5.61 -2.37
N ARG A 8 -13.51 -4.33 -2.42
CA ARG A 8 -14.38 -3.16 -2.27
C ARG A 8 -15.55 -3.12 -3.27
N ARG A 9 -15.47 -3.92 -4.35
CA ARG A 9 -16.53 -4.05 -5.36
C ARG A 9 -17.66 -5.00 -4.93
N LYS A 10 -17.48 -5.80 -3.88
CA LYS A 10 -18.55 -6.67 -3.35
C LYS A 10 -19.62 -5.82 -2.66
N SER A 11 -20.88 -6.22 -2.79
CA SER A 11 -21.97 -5.61 -2.05
C SER A 11 -21.92 -6.01 -0.58
N ILE A 12 -22.34 -5.11 0.30
CA ILE A 12 -22.40 -5.34 1.74
C ILE A 12 -23.25 -6.57 2.06
N ASN A 13 -24.43 -6.71 1.43
CA ASN A 13 -25.31 -7.87 1.64
C ASN A 13 -24.57 -9.20 1.42
N LYS A 14 -23.81 -9.34 0.33
CA LYS A 14 -23.05 -10.57 0.04
C LYS A 14 -21.93 -10.84 1.05
N LEU A 15 -21.38 -9.78 1.65
CA LEU A 15 -20.37 -9.91 2.70
C LEU A 15 -21.02 -10.36 4.01
N CYS A 16 -22.16 -9.77 4.39
CA CYS A 16 -22.93 -10.17 5.56
C CYS A 16 -23.48 -11.61 5.43
N ASP A 17 -23.99 -12.00 4.26
CA ASP A 17 -24.44 -13.39 4.00
C ASP A 17 -23.30 -14.41 4.20
N ARG A 18 -22.06 -14.01 3.89
CA ARG A 18 -20.89 -14.88 3.94
C ARG A 18 -20.26 -14.95 5.33
N TYR A 19 -20.17 -13.82 6.02
CA TYR A 19 -19.39 -13.68 7.25
C TYR A 19 -20.24 -13.42 8.50
N GLY A 20 -21.56 -13.24 8.35
CA GLY A 20 -22.46 -12.89 9.44
C GLY A 20 -22.29 -11.45 9.89
N GLU A 21 -22.36 -11.23 11.19
CA GLU A 21 -22.11 -9.93 11.82
C GLU A 21 -20.61 -9.61 11.77
N VAL A 22 -20.27 -8.55 11.03
CA VAL A 22 -18.88 -8.13 10.77
C VAL A 22 -18.74 -6.63 10.80
N VAL A 23 -17.55 -6.17 11.18
CA VAL A 23 -17.13 -4.79 10.98
C VAL A 23 -16.47 -4.69 9.60
N ILE A 24 -16.92 -3.75 8.77
CA ILE A 24 -16.40 -3.56 7.41
C ILE A 24 -15.63 -2.24 7.35
N LEU A 25 -14.33 -2.31 7.07
CA LEU A 25 -13.44 -1.16 7.02
C LEU A 25 -12.90 -0.97 5.59
N ASP A 26 -13.16 0.18 4.99
CA ASP A 26 -12.64 0.52 3.65
C ASP A 26 -11.25 1.16 3.76
N LEU A 27 -10.21 0.39 3.42
CA LEU A 27 -8.82 0.83 3.47
C LEU A 27 -8.36 1.48 2.16
N THR A 28 -9.25 1.59 1.17
CA THR A 28 -8.90 2.27 -0.07
C THR A 28 -8.83 3.77 0.15
N SER A 29 -8.24 4.49 -0.81
CA SER A 29 -8.29 5.95 -0.83
C SER A 29 -9.70 6.55 -0.99
N ARG A 30 -10.74 5.71 -1.08
CA ARG A 30 -12.15 6.12 -1.10
C ARG A 30 -12.89 5.79 0.20
N GLY A 31 -12.20 5.16 1.15
CA GLY A 31 -12.74 4.89 2.48
C GLY A 31 -12.97 6.17 3.27
N SER A 32 -13.64 6.01 4.41
CA SER A 32 -13.83 7.08 5.38
C SER A 32 -12.63 7.20 6.32
N GLU A 33 -12.48 8.37 6.93
CA GLU A 33 -11.57 8.51 8.08
C GLU A 33 -12.07 7.61 9.22
N PRO A 34 -11.15 7.06 10.05
CA PRO A 34 -9.69 7.16 9.91
C PRO A 34 -9.07 6.06 9.03
N TRP A 35 -9.86 5.09 8.55
CA TRP A 35 -9.39 3.86 7.90
C TRP A 35 -8.70 4.07 6.55
N LEU A 36 -9.09 5.12 5.83
CA LEU A 36 -8.45 5.47 4.55
C LEU A 36 -6.95 5.76 4.71
N ARG A 37 -6.46 6.08 5.92
CA ARG A 37 -5.04 6.32 6.22
C ARG A 37 -4.15 5.09 6.01
N PHE A 38 -4.72 3.89 6.00
CA PHE A 38 -4.00 2.66 5.63
C PHE A 38 -3.71 2.56 4.13
N SER A 39 -4.34 3.40 3.30
CA SER A 39 -4.07 3.45 1.87
C SER A 39 -2.64 3.90 1.59
N PRO A 40 -1.90 3.25 0.66
CA PRO A 40 -0.57 3.69 0.25
C PRO A 40 -0.57 5.06 -0.46
N PHE A 41 -1.76 5.59 -0.79
CA PHE A 41 -1.96 6.92 -1.36
C PHE A 41 -2.09 8.03 -0.31
N TYR A 42 -2.30 7.68 0.98
CA TYR A 42 -2.47 8.69 2.01
C TYR A 42 -1.16 9.47 2.24
N PRO A 43 -1.21 10.80 2.31
CA PRO A 43 -0.02 11.65 2.35
C PRO A 43 0.55 11.80 3.77
N HIS A 44 0.98 10.71 4.40
CA HIS A 44 1.57 10.72 5.75
C HIS A 44 2.75 11.68 5.92
N GLY A 45 3.54 11.91 4.86
CA GLY A 45 4.75 12.72 4.94
C GLY A 45 5.93 11.98 5.57
N GLY A 46 7.13 12.50 5.32
CA GLY A 46 8.35 12.01 5.98
C GLY A 46 8.75 10.57 5.69
N ILE A 47 8.15 9.91 4.69
CA ILE A 47 8.45 8.51 4.38
C ILE A 47 9.81 8.45 3.68
N PRO A 48 10.84 7.78 4.25
CA PRO A 48 12.16 7.75 3.64
C PRO A 48 12.12 7.03 2.29
N VAL A 49 12.75 7.62 1.29
CA VAL A 49 12.87 7.02 -0.05
C VAL A 49 14.00 5.98 -0.03
N PRO A 50 13.72 4.69 -0.29
CA PRO A 50 14.76 3.66 -0.30
C PRO A 50 15.91 4.01 -1.25
N PHE A 51 17.14 3.70 -0.84
CA PHE A 51 18.38 4.01 -1.57
C PHE A 51 18.64 5.51 -1.82
N SER A 52 17.96 6.40 -1.10
CA SER A 52 18.08 7.85 -1.28
C SER A 52 18.14 8.55 0.07
N SER A 53 19.28 8.47 0.75
CA SER A 53 19.47 9.10 2.07
C SER A 53 19.11 10.58 2.02
N GLY A 54 18.43 11.07 3.06
CA GLY A 54 17.97 12.46 3.17
C GLY A 54 16.77 12.82 2.29
N HIS A 55 16.21 11.89 1.51
CA HIS A 55 15.04 12.13 0.67
C HIS A 55 13.80 11.46 1.23
N PHE A 56 12.67 12.17 1.15
CA PHE A 56 11.40 11.75 1.73
C PHE A 56 10.25 11.90 0.74
N SER A 57 9.17 11.17 0.98
CA SER A 57 7.93 11.26 0.21
C SER A 57 6.72 11.48 1.10
N MET A 58 5.71 12.10 0.53
CA MET A 58 4.39 12.25 1.13
C MET A 58 3.65 10.91 1.24
N SER A 59 3.81 9.99 0.29
CA SER A 59 3.05 8.72 0.28
C SER A 59 3.88 7.56 -0.28
N VAL A 60 3.52 6.32 0.09
CA VAL A 60 4.17 5.10 -0.43
C VAL A 60 3.97 5.00 -1.95
N GLU A 61 2.77 5.34 -2.44
CA GLU A 61 2.51 5.42 -3.88
C GLU A 61 3.38 6.48 -4.55
N GLY A 62 3.66 7.60 -3.88
CA GLY A 62 4.56 8.65 -4.38
C GLY A 62 5.96 8.11 -4.66
N ILE A 63 6.50 7.29 -3.76
CA ILE A 63 7.77 6.57 -3.94
C ILE A 63 7.66 5.61 -5.13
N TRP A 64 6.60 4.78 -5.14
CA TRP A 64 6.41 3.75 -6.15
C TRP A 64 6.27 4.31 -7.58
N GLN A 65 5.51 5.39 -7.74
CA GLN A 65 5.34 6.06 -9.03
C GLN A 65 6.56 6.92 -9.39
N GLY A 66 7.19 7.54 -8.39
CA GLY A 66 8.36 8.37 -8.58
C GLY A 66 9.54 7.58 -9.12
N LEU A 67 9.85 6.42 -8.54
CA LEU A 67 10.98 5.59 -8.97
C LEU A 67 10.69 4.71 -10.19
N LYS A 68 9.46 4.71 -10.71
CA LYS A 68 9.09 3.89 -11.87
C LYS A 68 9.77 4.34 -13.14
N VAL A 69 10.30 3.41 -13.92
CA VAL A 69 10.94 3.70 -15.21
C VAL A 69 10.13 3.05 -16.32
N PHE A 70 9.91 3.82 -17.38
CA PHE A 70 9.25 3.40 -18.61
C PHE A 70 10.20 3.50 -19.80
N GLU A 71 9.86 2.84 -20.90
CA GLU A 71 10.65 2.93 -22.13
C GLU A 71 10.75 4.35 -22.70
N SER A 72 9.73 5.19 -22.46
CA SER A 72 9.72 6.58 -22.94
C SER A 72 9.91 7.62 -21.84
N ALA A 73 10.20 7.22 -20.58
CA ALA A 73 10.39 8.15 -19.47
C ALA A 73 11.15 7.53 -18.28
N ASP A 74 12.14 8.26 -17.78
CA ASP A 74 12.88 7.93 -16.55
C ASP A 74 12.04 8.22 -15.28
N ILE A 75 12.63 8.18 -14.09
CA ILE A 75 11.98 8.50 -12.83
C ILE A 75 11.36 9.91 -12.82
N ASP A 76 10.41 10.12 -11.91
CA ASP A 76 9.74 11.42 -11.74
C ASP A 76 9.60 11.74 -10.24
N PRO A 77 10.62 12.38 -9.62
CA PRO A 77 10.62 12.70 -8.19
C PRO A 77 9.46 13.60 -7.77
N THR A 78 8.83 14.34 -8.71
CA THR A 78 7.68 15.20 -8.39
C THR A 78 6.50 14.41 -7.82
N LYS A 79 6.40 13.11 -8.14
CA LYS A 79 5.37 12.22 -7.59
C LYS A 79 5.49 12.02 -6.09
N MET A 80 6.69 12.16 -5.54
CA MET A 80 6.93 12.01 -4.12
C MET A 80 6.33 13.16 -3.29
N MET A 81 6.06 14.31 -3.90
CA MET A 81 5.56 15.52 -3.24
C MET A 81 4.04 15.68 -3.32
N ILE A 82 3.32 14.78 -4.00
CA ILE A 82 1.87 14.89 -4.18
C ILE A 82 1.14 14.54 -2.88
N THR A 83 0.29 15.45 -2.41
CA THR A 83 -0.50 15.28 -1.17
C THR A 83 -1.99 15.05 -1.42
N ASN A 84 -2.51 15.43 -2.58
CA ASN A 84 -3.95 15.36 -2.90
C ASN A 84 -4.31 14.21 -3.87
N MET A 85 -3.38 13.28 -4.10
CA MET A 85 -3.44 12.15 -5.04
C MET A 85 -3.63 12.49 -6.53
N LYS A 86 -3.90 13.75 -6.88
CA LYS A 86 -4.16 14.14 -8.28
C LYS A 86 -2.86 14.01 -9.08
N GLY A 87 -2.92 13.25 -10.18
CA GLY A 87 -1.78 13.10 -11.09
C GLY A 87 -0.61 12.26 -10.55
N ILE A 88 -0.81 11.50 -9.46
CA ILE A 88 0.24 10.65 -8.87
C ILE A 88 0.61 9.46 -9.76
N LYS A 89 -0.38 8.88 -10.44
CA LYS A 89 -0.18 7.68 -11.26
C LYS A 89 0.51 8.01 -12.58
N ARG A 90 1.59 7.29 -12.87
CA ARG A 90 2.22 7.21 -14.19
C ARG A 90 1.80 5.90 -14.87
N THR A 91 1.33 5.97 -16.11
CA THR A 91 0.62 4.86 -16.76
C THR A 91 1.27 4.45 -18.07
N LYS A 92 1.12 3.16 -18.43
CA LYS A 92 1.62 2.59 -19.68
C LYS A 92 1.03 3.28 -20.92
N ARG A 93 -0.23 3.73 -20.84
CA ARG A 93 -0.89 4.47 -21.93
C ARG A 93 -0.14 5.75 -22.31
N LYS A 94 0.48 6.42 -21.33
CA LYS A 94 1.19 7.70 -21.56
C LYS A 94 2.68 7.51 -21.82
N TYR A 95 3.31 6.55 -21.13
CA TYR A 95 4.77 6.43 -21.09
C TYR A 95 5.32 5.12 -21.70
N GLY A 96 4.46 4.25 -22.23
CA GLY A 96 4.87 2.98 -22.82
C GLY A 96 5.09 1.85 -21.80
N LYS A 97 5.86 0.84 -22.17
CA LYS A 97 6.17 -0.32 -21.31
C LYS A 97 6.92 0.11 -20.04
N VAL A 98 6.53 -0.48 -18.90
CA VAL A 98 7.30 -0.35 -17.64
C VAL A 98 8.53 -1.24 -17.73
N LEU A 99 9.71 -0.65 -17.54
CA LEU A 99 10.99 -1.37 -17.54
C LEU A 99 11.35 -1.85 -16.13
N GLY A 100 10.99 -1.10 -15.09
CA GLY A 100 11.30 -1.45 -13.71
C GLY A 100 11.13 -0.26 -12.76
N HIS A 101 11.85 -0.30 -11.64
CA HIS A 101 12.00 0.86 -10.75
C HIS A 101 13.48 1.10 -10.46
N ARG A 102 13.90 2.35 -10.45
CA ARG A 102 15.29 2.69 -10.12
C ARG A 102 15.57 2.48 -8.64
N ALA A 103 16.75 1.95 -8.32
CA ALA A 103 17.23 1.84 -6.96
C ALA A 103 17.65 3.23 -6.43
N GLY A 104 16.66 4.05 -6.09
CA GLY A 104 16.85 5.39 -5.54
C GLY A 104 16.92 6.51 -6.58
N LEU A 105 16.98 7.74 -6.08
CA LEU A 105 16.96 8.97 -6.88
C LEU A 105 18.28 9.22 -7.60
N GLY A 106 19.41 8.76 -7.05
CA GLY A 106 20.73 8.88 -7.67
C GLY A 106 21.34 7.56 -8.16
N GLY A 107 20.63 6.44 -8.01
CA GLY A 107 21.14 5.11 -8.39
C GLY A 107 21.08 4.87 -9.90
N ASP A 108 21.88 3.92 -10.37
CA ASP A 108 21.98 3.46 -11.76
C ASP A 108 21.27 2.11 -11.99
N LYS A 109 21.13 1.30 -10.93
CA LYS A 109 20.48 -0.01 -11.00
C LYS A 109 18.98 0.11 -11.25
N LEU A 110 18.52 -0.56 -12.29
CA LEU A 110 17.10 -0.80 -12.57
C LEU A 110 16.65 -2.12 -11.94
N LEU A 111 15.72 -2.06 -11.00
CA LEU A 111 15.12 -3.21 -10.34
C LEU A 111 13.95 -3.75 -11.17
N SER A 112 13.89 -5.07 -11.31
CA SER A 112 12.69 -5.76 -11.80
C SER A 112 11.49 -5.46 -10.90
N TYR A 113 10.29 -5.77 -11.38
CA TYR A 113 9.07 -5.57 -10.59
C TYR A 113 9.09 -6.35 -9.26
N LYS A 114 9.63 -7.59 -9.25
CA LYS A 114 9.81 -8.37 -8.01
C LYS A 114 10.79 -7.69 -7.07
N GLU A 115 12.00 -7.39 -7.54
CA GLU A 115 13.02 -6.73 -6.70
C GLU A 115 12.52 -5.40 -6.14
N ALA A 116 11.87 -4.57 -6.96
CA ALA A 116 11.31 -3.30 -6.52
C ALA A 116 10.21 -3.49 -5.46
N ARG A 117 9.36 -4.52 -5.58
CA ARG A 117 8.35 -4.83 -4.55
C ARG A 117 9.02 -5.06 -3.20
N TYR A 118 10.05 -5.90 -3.14
CA TYR A 118 10.75 -6.24 -1.89
C TYR A 118 11.65 -5.11 -1.36
N ALA A 119 12.36 -4.41 -2.25
CA ALA A 119 13.36 -3.42 -1.87
C ALA A 119 12.79 -2.01 -1.68
N ILE A 120 11.62 -1.71 -2.27
CA ILE A 120 11.02 -0.37 -2.24
C ILE A 120 9.64 -0.40 -1.59
N TYR A 121 8.67 -1.13 -2.17
CA TYR A 121 7.27 -1.00 -1.76
C TYR A 121 7.02 -1.52 -0.34
N LEU A 122 7.42 -2.76 -0.06
CA LEU A 122 7.23 -3.40 1.24
C LEU A 122 7.90 -2.62 2.39
N PRO A 123 9.20 -2.24 2.34
CA PRO A 123 9.83 -1.50 3.42
C PRO A 123 9.23 -0.11 3.61
N SER A 124 8.83 0.57 2.52
CA SER A 124 8.14 1.87 2.62
C SER A 124 6.78 1.74 3.33
N TYR A 125 5.98 0.74 2.97
CA TYR A 125 4.69 0.51 3.62
C TYR A 125 4.85 0.08 5.08
N LYS A 126 5.79 -0.83 5.37
CA LYS A 126 6.15 -1.22 6.74
C LYS A 126 6.58 -0.02 7.59
N TRP A 127 7.38 0.88 7.02
CA TRP A 127 7.79 2.10 7.73
C TRP A 127 6.56 2.94 8.13
N VAL A 128 5.58 3.12 7.24
CA VAL A 128 4.34 3.84 7.57
C VAL A 128 3.56 3.16 8.69
N LEU A 129 3.42 1.83 8.65
CA LEU A 129 2.76 1.09 9.73
C LEU A 129 3.47 1.30 11.06
N ASN A 130 4.80 1.27 11.06
CA ASN A 130 5.63 1.36 12.26
C ASN A 130 5.77 2.78 12.81
N ASN A 131 5.57 3.82 12.00
CA ASN A 131 5.90 5.21 12.36
C ASN A 131 4.70 6.17 12.34
N CYS A 132 3.62 5.85 11.61
CA CYS A 132 2.50 6.77 11.40
C CYS A 132 1.14 6.24 11.86
N LEU A 133 0.98 4.92 12.01
CA LEU A 133 -0.34 4.29 12.15
C LEU A 133 -0.52 3.49 13.45
N GLN A 134 0.31 3.70 14.47
CA GLN A 134 0.32 2.86 15.68
C GLN A 134 -0.98 2.95 16.47
N GLU A 135 -1.58 4.14 16.57
CA GLU A 135 -2.89 4.32 17.22
C GLU A 135 -3.99 3.56 16.48
N LEU A 136 -4.07 3.73 15.15
CA LEU A 136 -5.04 3.03 14.31
C LEU A 136 -4.83 1.52 14.27
N LEU A 137 -3.58 1.07 14.32
CA LEU A 137 -3.26 -0.35 14.46
C LEU A 137 -3.75 -0.89 15.80
N THR A 138 -3.67 -0.10 16.87
CA THR A 138 -4.17 -0.50 18.19
C THR A 138 -5.69 -0.60 18.19
N GLU A 139 -6.39 0.40 17.64
CA GLU A 139 -7.84 0.36 17.46
C GLU A 139 -8.29 -0.83 16.61
N LEU A 140 -7.59 -1.08 15.50
CA LEU A 140 -7.88 -2.20 14.61
C LEU A 140 -7.70 -3.55 15.30
N LYS A 141 -6.65 -3.70 16.13
CA LYS A 141 -6.43 -4.91 16.94
C LYS A 141 -7.56 -5.13 17.94
N GLN A 142 -7.99 -4.09 18.65
CA GLN A 142 -9.12 -4.17 19.61
C GLN A 142 -10.43 -4.56 18.92
N LEU A 143 -10.69 -4.05 17.71
CA LEU A 143 -11.83 -4.51 16.90
C LEU A 143 -11.72 -6.01 16.58
N GLY A 144 -10.52 -6.48 16.21
CA GLY A 144 -10.28 -7.89 15.93
C GLY A 144 -10.41 -8.83 17.14
N GLU A 145 -10.30 -8.32 18.37
CA GLU A 145 -10.53 -9.11 19.59
C GLU A 145 -12.02 -9.37 19.85
N SER A 146 -12.89 -8.48 19.36
CA SER A 146 -14.34 -8.51 19.65
C SER A 146 -15.19 -9.02 18.50
N CYS A 147 -14.73 -8.89 17.25
CA CYS A 147 -15.52 -9.25 16.08
C CYS A 147 -14.66 -9.65 14.88
N THR A 148 -15.32 -10.20 13.86
CA THR A 148 -14.70 -10.40 12.55
C THR A 148 -14.66 -9.06 11.80
N VAL A 149 -13.49 -8.70 11.29
CA VAL A 149 -13.22 -7.45 10.57
C VAL A 149 -12.89 -7.75 9.11
N LEU A 150 -13.68 -7.17 8.20
CA LEU A 150 -13.43 -7.19 6.77
C LEU A 150 -12.68 -5.94 6.34
N LEU A 151 -11.46 -6.13 5.83
CA LEU A 151 -10.61 -5.08 5.28
C LEU A 151 -10.85 -4.99 3.77
N LEU A 152 -11.49 -3.91 3.32
CA LEU A 152 -11.77 -3.73 1.90
C LEU A 152 -10.61 -3.07 1.16
N ASP A 153 -10.32 -3.61 -0.02
CA ASP A 153 -9.32 -3.11 -0.95
C ASP A 153 -9.82 -3.30 -2.40
N PHE A 154 -9.24 -2.59 -3.37
CA PHE A 154 -9.49 -2.85 -4.78
C PHE A 154 -8.88 -4.17 -5.25
N GLU A 155 -7.80 -4.60 -4.63
CA GLU A 155 -7.10 -5.85 -4.91
C GLU A 155 -7.28 -6.82 -3.74
N THR A 156 -7.14 -8.12 -3.99
CA THR A 156 -7.27 -9.15 -2.94
C THR A 156 -6.10 -10.12 -2.90
N ASN A 157 -5.06 -9.90 -3.71
CA ASN A 157 -3.86 -10.70 -3.68
C ASN A 157 -3.07 -10.40 -2.41
N CYS A 158 -3.08 -11.32 -1.46
CA CYS A 158 -2.30 -11.22 -0.21
C CYS A 158 -0.93 -11.91 -0.31
N ASP A 159 -0.64 -12.58 -1.44
CA ASP A 159 0.62 -13.27 -1.66
C ASP A 159 1.64 -12.31 -2.29
N ILE A 160 2.70 -12.02 -1.53
CA ILE A 160 3.79 -11.12 -1.89
C ILE A 160 4.60 -11.67 -3.07
N ASP A 161 4.70 -13.00 -3.21
CA ASP A 161 5.41 -13.67 -4.29
C ASP A 161 4.55 -13.84 -5.56
N ASN A 162 3.23 -13.69 -5.44
CA ASN A 162 2.35 -13.69 -6.60
C ASN A 162 2.46 -12.37 -7.39
N LEU A 163 3.19 -12.41 -8.50
CA LEU A 163 3.40 -11.27 -9.40
C LEU A 163 2.33 -11.14 -10.49
N SER A 164 1.47 -12.14 -10.67
CA SER A 164 0.42 -12.14 -11.71
C SER A 164 -0.70 -11.14 -11.43
N LYS A 165 -0.83 -10.70 -10.17
CA LYS A 165 -1.84 -9.76 -9.70
C LYS A 165 -1.19 -8.65 -8.87
N PRO A 166 -1.71 -7.41 -8.92
CA PRO A 166 -1.29 -6.36 -8.01
C PRO A 166 -1.50 -6.79 -6.56
N LEU A 167 -0.59 -6.39 -5.67
CA LEU A 167 -0.64 -6.72 -4.26
C LEU A 167 -1.73 -5.88 -3.57
N ALA A 168 -2.49 -6.50 -2.68
CA ALA A 168 -3.45 -5.82 -1.81
C ALA A 168 -2.70 -5.23 -0.59
N HIS A 169 -2.83 -3.94 -0.33
CA HIS A 169 -2.26 -3.34 0.88
C HIS A 169 -3.02 -3.79 2.13
N ALA A 170 -4.33 -4.08 2.01
CA ALA A 170 -5.08 -4.75 3.07
C ALA A 170 -4.50 -6.14 3.39
N GLY A 171 -3.97 -6.85 2.40
CA GLY A 171 -3.25 -8.12 2.59
C GLY A 171 -1.96 -7.94 3.39
N LEU A 172 -1.21 -6.89 3.11
CA LEU A 172 0.00 -6.55 3.88
C LEU A 172 -0.31 -6.16 5.32
N LEU A 173 -1.37 -5.36 5.53
CA LEU A 173 -1.81 -5.01 6.87
C LEU A 173 -2.24 -6.25 7.66
N LYS A 174 -3.01 -7.14 7.03
CA LYS A 174 -3.39 -8.42 7.64
C LYS A 174 -2.15 -9.22 8.04
N LEU A 175 -1.18 -9.40 7.13
CA LEU A 175 0.08 -10.09 7.43
C LEU A 175 0.83 -9.42 8.59
N TYR A 176 0.89 -8.09 8.62
CA TYR A 176 1.52 -7.33 9.70
C TYR A 176 0.83 -7.56 11.06
N LEU A 177 -0.51 -7.60 11.09
CA LEU A 177 -1.27 -7.87 12.30
C LEU A 177 -1.12 -9.32 12.78
N GLU A 178 -1.07 -10.27 11.84
CA GLU A 178 -0.94 -11.71 12.12
C GLU A 178 0.48 -12.14 12.47
N SER A 179 1.50 -11.41 12.01
CA SER A 179 2.92 -11.71 12.29
C SER A 179 3.36 -11.34 13.72
N ASN A 180 2.43 -10.95 14.59
CA ASN A 180 2.67 -10.57 16.00
C ASN A 180 2.88 -11.79 16.93
N LEU A 181 4.07 -12.39 16.93
CA LEU A 181 4.69 -12.64 18.24
C LEU A 181 5.37 -11.34 18.64
N ILE A 182 4.62 -10.51 19.37
CA ILE A 182 5.12 -9.31 20.04
C ILE A 182 6.22 -9.76 21.01
N ASN A 183 7.45 -9.32 20.75
CA ASN A 183 8.43 -8.80 21.70
C ASN A 183 9.63 -8.26 20.92
#